data_AF-A0A0D6PWX6-F1
#
_entry.id   AF-A0A0D6PWX6-F1
#
_cell.length_a   1.000
_cell.length_b   1.000
_cell.length_c   1.000
_cell.angle_alpha   90.00
_cell.angle_beta   90.00
_cell.angle_gamma   90.00
#
_symmetry.space_group_name_H-M   'P 1'
#
loop_
_entity.id
_entity.type
_entity.pdbx_description
1 polymer ?
#
loop_
_entity_poly.entity_id
_entity_poly.type
_entity_poly.pdbx_seq_one_letter_code
_entity_poly.pdbx_strand_id
1 'polypeptide(L)' 'MLESRIIEIDGTFLGTVILEADRQTRRFYATHDSVRAFHNHTLKGHDDVALQVARLYRRAHASARMAATGK' A
#
# COMPACT_ATOMS: atom_id res chain seq x y z
N MET A 1 13.16 12.87 13.31
CA MET A 1 12.01 12.40 12.50
C MET A 1 12.30 10.97 12.09
N LEU A 2 11.35 10.04 12.24
CA LEU A 2 11.49 8.68 11.70
C LEU A 2 11.57 8.76 10.17
N GLU A 3 12.42 7.95 9.55
CA GLU A 3 12.46 7.87 8.08
C GLU A 3 11.11 7.35 7.58
N SER A 4 10.52 8.03 6.61
CA SER A 4 9.24 7.62 6.04
C SER A 4 9.23 7.80 4.53
N ARG A 5 8.45 6.96 3.85
CA ARG A 5 8.26 6.99 2.40
C ARG A 5 6.78 6.86 2.07
N ILE A 6 6.26 7.83 1.34
CA ILE A 6 4.91 7.80 0.78
C ILE A 6 4.82 6.74 -0.31
N ILE A 7 3.71 6.00 -0.34
CA ILE A 7 3.31 5.13 -1.45
C ILE A 7 2.10 5.77 -2.13
N GLU A 8 2.34 6.28 -3.33
CA GLU A 8 1.33 6.83 -4.22
C GLU A 8 1.34 6.04 -5.54
N ILE A 9 0.17 5.65 -6.02
CA ILE A 9 0.01 4.90 -7.27
C ILE A 9 -1.09 5.55 -8.09
N ASP A 10 -0.77 5.88 -9.35
CA ASP A 10 -1.71 6.48 -10.30
C ASP A 10 -2.38 7.75 -9.72
N GLY A 11 -1.60 8.58 -9.01
CA GLY A 11 -2.06 9.82 -8.35
C GLY A 11 -2.88 9.60 -7.07
N THR A 12 -3.03 8.37 -6.60
CA THR A 12 -3.77 8.04 -5.38
C THR A 12 -2.82 7.73 -4.24
N PHE A 13 -2.92 8.47 -3.14
CA PHE A 13 -2.19 8.18 -1.91
C PHE A 13 -2.74 6.89 -1.27
N LEU A 14 -1.88 5.87 -1.16
CA LEU A 14 -2.28 4.55 -0.64
C LEU A 14 -1.84 4.30 0.80
N GLY A 15 -0.77 4.98 1.25
CA GLY A 15 -0.26 4.89 2.60
C GLY A 15 1.21 5.25 2.71
N THR A 16 1.81 4.96 3.86
CA THR A 16 3.19 5.32 4.17
C THR A 16 3.95 4.12 4.72
N VAL A 17 5.19 3.94 4.27
CA VAL A 17 6.16 3.08 4.94
C VAL A 17 6.92 3.91 5.97
N ILE A 18 6.94 3.45 7.22
CA ILE A 18 7.65 4.11 8.32
C ILE A 18 8.76 3.17 8.80
N LEU A 19 9.97 3.72 8.98
CA LEU A 19 11.03 3.08 9.75
C LEU A 19 10.74 3.30 11.24
N GLU A 20 10.52 2.21 11.97
CA GLU A 20 10.15 2.23 13.39
C GLU A 20 11.33 2.70 14.27
N ALA A 21 11.05 2.92 15.55
CA ALA A 21 12.04 3.40 16.52
C ALA A 21 13.26 2.48 16.67
N ASP A 22 13.10 1.18 16.42
CA ASP A 22 14.18 0.19 16.44
C ASP A 22 15.17 0.32 15.26
N ARG A 23 14.85 1.17 14.27
CA ARG A 23 15.63 1.42 13.05
C ARG A 23 15.86 0.18 12.18
N GLN A 24 15.09 -0.88 12.40
CA GLN A 24 15.18 -2.14 11.66
C GLN A 24 13.84 -2.51 11.04
N THR A 25 12.78 -2.36 11.82
CA THR A 25 11.42 -2.65 11.39
C THR A 25 10.95 -1.54 10.47
N ARG A 26 10.60 -1.91 9.24
CA ARG A 26 9.83 -1.05 8.34
C ARG A 26 8.41 -1.56 8.29
N ARG A 27 7.43 -0.67 8.37
CA ARG A 27 6.02 -1.06 8.38
C ARG A 27 5.20 -0.18 7.47
N PHE A 28 4.26 -0.79 6.74
CA PHE A 28 3.32 -0.08 5.90
C PHE A 28 2.02 0.22 6.63
N TYR A 29 1.59 1.48 6.58
CA TYR A 29 0.33 1.96 7.11
C TYR A 29 -0.56 2.39 5.96
N ALA A 30 -1.52 1.53 5.61
CA ALA A 30 -2.51 1.80 4.58
C ALA A 30 -3.48 2.91 5.00
N THR A 31 -3.82 3.78 4.07
CA THR A 31 -4.85 4.82 4.20
C THR A 31 -6.01 4.61 3.20
N HIS A 32 -5.76 3.85 2.13
CA HIS A 32 -6.77 3.53 1.13
C HIS A 32 -7.37 2.12 1.37
N ASP A 33 -8.70 2.00 1.29
CA ASP A 33 -9.42 0.78 1.65
C ASP A 33 -9.00 -0.43 0.79
N SER A 34 -8.76 -0.22 -0.51
CA SER A 34 -8.34 -1.27 -1.43
C SER A 34 -7.03 -1.98 -1.04
N VAL A 35 -6.21 -1.36 -0.18
CA VAL A 35 -4.93 -1.93 0.29
C VAL A 35 -4.92 -2.12 1.80
N ARG A 36 -6.09 -2.04 2.45
CA ARG A 36 -6.25 -2.19 3.90
C ARG A 36 -5.75 -3.55 4.43
N ALA A 37 -5.75 -4.59 3.60
CA ALA A 37 -5.16 -5.89 3.92
C ALA A 37 -3.65 -5.84 4.26
N PHE A 38 -2.95 -4.79 3.80
CA PHE A 38 -1.54 -4.55 4.12
C PHE A 38 -1.35 -3.54 5.27
N HIS A 39 -2.42 -3.04 5.89
CA HIS A 39 -2.29 -2.12 7.02
C HIS A 39 -1.51 -2.79 8.16
N ASN A 40 -0.53 -2.05 8.72
CA ASN A 40 0.36 -2.52 9.78
C ASN A 40 1.26 -3.70 9.36
N HIS A 41 1.44 -3.94 8.06
CA HIS A 41 2.28 -5.02 7.55
C HIS A 41 3.77 -4.70 7.72
N THR A 42 4.49 -5.56 8.44
CA THR A 42 5.93 -5.46 8.62
C THR A 42 6.67 -6.00 7.40
N LEU A 43 7.60 -5.20 6.89
CA LEU A 43 8.43 -5.49 5.73
C LEU A 43 9.66 -6.28 6.14
N LYS A 44 9.88 -7.42 5.50
CA LYS A 44 11.12 -8.18 5.54
C LYS A 44 12.00 -7.77 4.36
N GLY A 45 13.31 -8.01 4.44
CA GLY A 45 14.29 -7.42 3.52
C GLY A 45 14.04 -7.58 2.01
N HIS A 46 13.28 -8.61 1.58
CA HIS A 46 12.92 -8.82 0.18
C HIS A 46 11.49 -8.36 -0.19
N ASP A 47 10.74 -7.79 0.75
CA ASP A 47 9.36 -7.36 0.52
C ASP A 47 9.32 -6.05 -0.27
N ASP A 48 8.99 -6.15 -1.56
CA ASP A 48 8.64 -4.99 -2.37
C ASP A 48 7.16 -4.62 -2.15
N VAL A 49 6.89 -3.95 -1.04
CA VAL A 49 5.53 -3.51 -0.69
C VAL A 49 4.94 -2.54 -1.69
N ALA A 50 5.76 -1.71 -2.35
CA ALA A 50 5.26 -0.80 -3.37
C ALA A 50 4.62 -1.60 -4.51
N LEU A 51 5.33 -2.64 -4.98
CA LEU A 51 4.81 -3.53 -6.02
C LEU A 51 3.58 -4.33 -5.58
N GLN A 52 3.56 -4.84 -4.34
CA GLN A 52 2.42 -5.60 -3.81
C GLN A 52 1.16 -4.73 -3.66
N VAL A 53 1.30 -3.55 -3.06
CA VAL A 53 0.22 -2.58 -2.86
C VAL A 53 -0.29 -2.06 -4.22
N ALA A 54 0.60 -1.77 -5.18
CA ALA A 54 0.21 -1.37 -6.53
C ALA A 54 -0.64 -2.43 -7.25
N ARG A 55 -0.24 -3.71 -7.16
CA ARG A 55 -1.00 -4.83 -7.76
C ARG A 55 -2.38 -4.95 -7.14
N LEU A 56 -2.48 -4.87 -5.81
CA LEU A 56 -3.76 -4.99 -5.12
C LEU A 56 -4.69 -3.82 -5.46
N TYR A 57 -4.17 -2.58 -5.44
CA TYR A 57 -4.90 -1.38 -5.83
C TYR A 57 -5.46 -1.46 -7.25
N ARG A 58 -4.61 -1.77 -8.23
CA ARG A 58 -5.02 -1.85 -9.65
C ARG A 58 -6.04 -2.96 -9.90
N ARG A 59 -5.91 -4.11 -9.21
CA ARG A 59 -6.90 -5.20 -9.29
C ARG A 59 -8.26 -4.75 -8.75
N ALA A 60 -8.30 -4.13 -7.58
CA ALA A 60 -9.55 -3.63 -6.98
C ALA A 60 -10.24 -2.61 -7.89
N HIS A 61 -9.48 -1.67 -8.48
CA HIS A 61 -10.01 -0.67 -9.41
C HIS A 61 -10.50 -1.28 -10.74
N ALA A 62 -9.81 -2.28 -11.28
CA ALA A 62 -10.25 -2.98 -12.48
C ALA A 62 -11.59 -3.70 -12.25
N SER A 63 -11.73 -4.40 -11.12
CA SER A 63 -12.98 -5.08 -10.74
C SER A 63 -14.13 -4.10 -10.54
N ALA A 64 -13.90 -2.98 -9.86
CA ALA A 64 -14.92 -1.94 -9.66
C ALA A 64 -15.40 -1.35 -11.00
N ARG A 65 -14.48 -1.10 -11.94
CA ARG A 65 -14.82 -0.59 -13.27
C ARG A 65 -15.67 -1.59 -14.07
N MET A 66 -15.33 -2.88 -14.04
CA MET A 66 -16.13 -3.91 -14.70
C MET A 66 -17.55 -4.01 -14.13
N ALA A 67 -17.71 -3.90 -12.81
CA ALA A 67 -19.02 -3.89 -12.16
C ALA A 67 -19.87 -2.67 -12.54
N ALA A 68 -19.24 -1.53 -12.80
CA ALA A 68 -19.93 -0.30 -13.20
C ALA A 68 -20.36 -0.28 -14.69
N THR A 69 -19.66 -1.01 -15.57
CA THR A 69 -19.97 -1.07 -17.01
C THR A 69 -21.04 -2.11 -17.35
N GLY A 70 -21.27 -3.10 -16.50
CA GLY A 70 -22.31 -4.12 -16.66
C GLY A 70 -23.70 -3.72 -16.12
N LYS A 71 -23.91 -2.44 -15.80
CA LYS A 71 -25.14 -1.92 -15.18
C LYS A 71 -25.89 -1.00 -16.13
#